data_AF-A0A1Q8B3J3-F1
#
_entry.id   AF-A0A1Q8B3J3-F1
#
_cell.length_a   1.000
_cell.length_b   1.000
_cell.length_c   1.000
_cell.angle_alpha   90.00
_cell.angle_beta   90.00
_cell.angle_gamma   90.00
#
_symmetry.space_group_name_H-M   'P 1'
#
loop_
_entity.id
_entity.type
_entity.pdbx_description
1 polymer ?
#
loop_
_entity_poly.entity_id
_entity_poly.type
_entity_poly.pdbx_seq_one_letter_code
_entity_poly.pdbx_strand_id
1 'polypeptide(L)'
;METTHTLRKSVESQHALQQRKKTLALGILLAAGIAGALATLLVGCGGGTSAPVAPPPVPAVQALQAADVQNIVQAAVNSVDVDMTVAAVDRAGFVLGVFRTQNAPATTAGNFGLLQDANEVAVALARTGAFFSNDQAPLSSRTVRFISGIHFPPGVMNQPPADLYGIENTNRGCILSKDPIFQSKIPPSLALGGGFGPGVLTGKADLMDSDPTAVNPGGVPIFYKSVVVGGIGVVTTSSNLNVAEYAAFAGSTAARSGPSDTFGPTPAAPGVVFIGGIALPFVNQTSRPGGFSSGPVTGTGSFLVAPTNSQGQPPEGDLITLAPGPLGGLSAVDVKQILDNAEATANTTRAAIRLPLGSKARMVIAVADLDGTIIGLRRMQDSTVFSIDVAASKARNMVYFNSAVRTAADLNGVPMGTAVTNRTISFGAQPFYPPGIDGSSAGPFFNLYTMDLANPCTQGFQSGAANSNKSGIVFFPGSAGLFRNGALVGGLGVSGDGVDQDDYVTSGGTAGFEAPANIRADQIMDQGVRLPYFKFPRNPTN
;
A
#
# COMPACT_ATOMS: atom_id res chain seq x y z
N MET A 1 90.82 15.74 -22.99
CA MET A 1 91.42 15.14 -24.20
C MET A 1 90.95 13.70 -24.23
N GLU A 2 90.29 13.31 -25.32
CA GLU A 2 89.77 11.98 -25.66
C GLU A 2 88.75 11.30 -24.72
N THR A 3 87.54 11.08 -25.25
CA THR A 3 86.86 9.79 -25.07
C THR A 3 86.00 9.49 -26.29
N THR A 4 86.42 8.47 -27.01
CA THR A 4 85.93 7.95 -28.28
C THR A 4 84.53 7.35 -28.12
N HIS A 5 83.54 7.84 -28.88
CA HIS A 5 82.24 7.15 -29.01
C HIS A 5 82.36 6.00 -30.02
N THR A 6 82.30 4.76 -29.53
CA THR A 6 82.14 3.56 -30.36
C THR A 6 80.65 3.33 -30.63
N LEU A 7 80.26 3.39 -31.91
CA LEU A 7 78.90 3.06 -32.39
C LEU A 7 78.61 1.57 -32.19
N ARG A 8 77.51 1.25 -31.48
CA ARG A 8 76.98 -0.12 -31.37
C ARG A 8 76.31 -0.52 -32.69
N LYS A 9 76.64 -1.73 -33.15
CA LYS A 9 76.18 -2.41 -34.38
C LYS A 9 74.66 -2.40 -34.59
N SER A 10 74.25 -2.32 -35.86
CA SER A 10 72.88 -2.46 -36.32
C SER A 10 72.34 -3.86 -36.04
N VAL A 11 71.26 -3.95 -35.27
CA VAL A 11 70.45 -5.18 -35.19
C VAL A 11 69.62 -5.28 -36.47
N GLU A 12 69.78 -6.40 -37.16
CA GLU A 12 69.20 -6.73 -38.47
C GLU A 12 67.68 -6.48 -38.51
N SER A 13 67.27 -5.58 -39.39
CA SER A 13 65.89 -5.16 -39.62
C SER A 13 64.94 -6.31 -39.98
N GLN A 14 65.47 -7.44 -40.44
CA GLN A 14 64.67 -8.62 -40.80
C GLN A 14 64.16 -9.40 -39.58
N HIS A 15 64.94 -9.48 -38.50
CA HIS A 15 64.51 -10.18 -37.28
C HIS A 15 63.39 -9.43 -36.55
N ALA A 16 63.48 -8.10 -36.51
CA ALA A 16 62.44 -7.24 -35.94
C ALA A 16 61.14 -7.28 -36.77
N LEU A 17 61.24 -7.35 -38.10
CA LEU A 17 60.08 -7.48 -38.99
C LEU A 17 59.39 -8.85 -38.84
N GLN A 18 60.16 -9.93 -38.73
CA GLN A 18 59.61 -11.27 -38.49
C GLN A 18 58.93 -11.39 -37.13
N GLN A 19 59.51 -10.80 -36.08
CA GLN A 19 58.86 -10.75 -34.76
C GLN A 19 57.56 -9.94 -34.82
N ARG A 20 57.53 -8.76 -35.47
CA ARG A 20 56.30 -7.99 -35.63
C ARG A 20 55.21 -8.74 -36.41
N LYS A 21 55.57 -9.47 -37.47
CA LYS A 21 54.63 -10.31 -38.22
C LYS A 21 54.06 -11.44 -37.36
N LYS A 22 54.88 -12.08 -36.52
CA LYS A 22 54.42 -13.12 -35.57
C LYS A 22 53.49 -12.53 -34.51
N THR A 23 53.82 -11.37 -33.93
CA THR A 23 52.97 -10.71 -32.94
C THR A 23 51.64 -10.23 -33.54
N LEU A 24 51.66 -9.72 -34.78
CA LEU A 24 50.45 -9.30 -35.48
C LEU A 24 49.56 -10.50 -35.84
N ALA A 25 50.14 -11.60 -36.35
CA ALA A 25 49.41 -12.81 -36.64
C ALA A 25 48.78 -13.43 -35.38
N LEU A 26 49.51 -13.44 -34.25
CA LEU A 26 49.00 -13.89 -32.96
C LEU A 26 47.87 -12.97 -32.45
N GLY A 27 48.00 -11.66 -32.62
CA GLY A 27 46.96 -10.69 -32.26
C GLY A 27 45.68 -10.84 -33.08
N ILE A 28 45.81 -11.10 -34.39
CA ILE A 28 44.66 -11.35 -35.29
C ILE A 28 43.98 -12.68 -34.92
N LEU A 29 44.75 -13.73 -34.64
CA LEU A 29 44.22 -15.02 -34.20
C LEU A 29 43.50 -14.93 -32.85
N LEU A 30 44.05 -14.17 -31.88
CA LEU A 30 43.38 -13.92 -30.60
C LEU A 30 42.10 -13.10 -30.78
N ALA A 31 42.11 -12.06 -31.62
CA ALA A 31 40.93 -11.24 -31.87
C ALA A 31 39.82 -12.04 -32.57
N ALA A 32 40.18 -12.88 -33.54
CA ALA A 32 39.24 -13.80 -34.20
C ALA A 32 38.70 -14.86 -33.24
N GLY A 33 39.55 -15.39 -32.33
CA GLY A 33 39.13 -16.33 -31.28
C GLY A 33 38.18 -15.71 -30.27
N ILE A 34 38.43 -14.46 -29.84
CA ILE A 34 37.55 -13.72 -28.92
C ILE A 34 36.23 -13.36 -29.61
N ALA A 35 36.26 -12.93 -30.88
CA ALA A 35 35.05 -12.66 -31.65
C ALA A 35 34.22 -13.94 -31.89
N GLY A 36 34.87 -15.07 -32.16
CA GLY A 36 34.23 -16.38 -32.26
C GLY A 36 33.61 -16.84 -30.94
N ALA A 37 34.32 -16.65 -29.81
CA ALA A 37 33.81 -16.96 -28.48
C ALA A 37 32.60 -16.08 -28.11
N LEU A 38 32.64 -14.78 -28.42
CA LEU A 38 31.50 -13.86 -28.24
C LEU A 38 30.31 -14.25 -29.12
N ALA A 39 30.55 -14.65 -30.38
CA ALA A 39 29.49 -15.10 -31.27
C ALA A 39 28.84 -16.41 -30.77
N THR A 40 29.63 -17.34 -30.20
CA THR A 40 29.07 -18.55 -29.57
C THR A 40 28.34 -18.28 -28.25
N LEU A 41 28.72 -17.24 -27.50
CA LEU A 41 28.02 -16.78 -26.29
C LEU A 41 26.70 -16.07 -26.63
N LEU A 42 26.60 -15.42 -27.79
CA LEU A 42 25.39 -14.72 -28.25
C LEU A 42 24.35 -15.67 -28.90
N VAL A 43 24.76 -16.87 -29.34
CA VAL A 43 23.85 -17.89 -29.90
C VAL A 43 23.29 -18.84 -28.81
N GLY A 44 23.82 -18.77 -27.58
CA GLY A 44 23.35 -19.56 -26.44
C GLY A 44 22.14 -18.98 -25.67
N CYS A 45 21.75 -17.72 -25.92
CA CYS A 45 20.57 -17.10 -25.30
C CYS A 45 19.30 -17.36 -26.12
N GLY A 46 19.01 -18.64 -26.38
CA GLY A 46 17.73 -19.09 -26.92
C GLY A 46 16.68 -19.11 -25.81
N GLY A 47 15.80 -18.10 -25.81
CA GLY A 47 14.46 -18.08 -25.21
C GLY A 47 14.13 -19.13 -24.15
N GLY A 48 14.66 -18.97 -22.94
CA GLY A 48 14.02 -19.55 -21.76
C GLY A 48 12.73 -18.76 -21.51
N THR A 49 11.60 -19.30 -21.93
CA THR A 49 10.30 -18.89 -21.39
C THR A 49 10.36 -19.21 -19.90
N SER A 50 10.74 -18.23 -19.08
CA SER A 50 10.44 -18.22 -17.66
C SER A 50 8.92 -18.15 -17.56
N ALA A 51 8.25 -19.28 -17.74
CA ALA A 51 6.87 -19.40 -17.29
C ALA A 51 6.91 -18.99 -15.81
N PRO A 52 6.18 -17.94 -15.40
CA PRO A 52 6.16 -17.55 -14.01
C PRO A 52 5.79 -18.79 -13.21
N VAL A 53 6.69 -19.22 -12.31
CA VAL A 53 6.37 -20.27 -11.35
C VAL A 53 5.15 -19.76 -10.60
N ALA A 54 4.01 -20.41 -10.80
CA ALA A 54 2.79 -20.06 -10.10
C ALA A 54 3.12 -20.04 -8.59
N PRO A 55 2.71 -19.00 -7.85
CA PRO A 55 2.89 -19.00 -6.41
C PRO A 55 2.31 -20.31 -5.85
N PRO A 56 2.92 -20.91 -4.81
CA PRO A 56 2.35 -22.09 -4.18
C PRO A 56 0.89 -21.79 -3.77
N PRO A 57 -0.04 -22.74 -3.96
CA PRO A 57 -1.44 -22.52 -3.59
C PRO A 57 -1.51 -22.10 -2.12
N VAL A 58 -2.21 -21.00 -1.83
CA VAL A 58 -2.51 -20.61 -0.45
C VAL A 58 -3.21 -21.81 0.22
N PRO A 59 -2.75 -22.26 1.40
CA PRO A 59 -3.44 -23.32 2.13
C PRO A 59 -4.91 -22.92 2.30
N ALA A 60 -5.84 -23.77 1.86
CA ALA A 60 -7.25 -23.52 2.11
C ALA A 60 -7.50 -23.63 3.61
N VAL A 61 -7.63 -22.48 4.26
CA VAL A 61 -7.85 -22.38 5.70
C VAL A 61 -9.34 -22.14 5.98
N GLN A 62 -9.85 -22.81 7.03
CA GLN A 62 -11.24 -22.64 7.44
C GLN A 62 -11.51 -21.19 7.86
N ALA A 63 -12.49 -20.57 7.21
CA ALA A 63 -13.00 -19.25 7.54
C ALA A 63 -13.51 -19.17 8.98
N LEU A 64 -13.55 -17.96 9.55
CA LEU A 64 -14.11 -17.74 10.89
C LEU A 64 -15.58 -18.17 10.94
N GLN A 65 -15.94 -18.93 11.97
CA GLN A 65 -17.30 -19.32 12.31
C GLN A 65 -17.82 -18.42 13.44
N ALA A 66 -19.14 -18.39 13.64
CA ALA A 66 -19.76 -17.64 14.73
C ALA A 66 -19.18 -18.01 16.12
N ALA A 67 -18.84 -19.29 16.33
CA ALA A 67 -18.18 -19.75 17.56
C ALA A 67 -16.76 -19.16 17.72
N ASP A 68 -16.01 -19.04 16.62
CA ASP A 68 -14.68 -18.42 16.65
C ASP A 68 -14.78 -16.93 17.03
N VAL A 69 -15.75 -16.23 16.45
CA VAL A 69 -16.03 -14.81 16.76
C VAL A 69 -16.38 -14.65 18.25
N GLN A 70 -17.19 -15.56 18.80
CA GLN A 70 -17.52 -15.56 20.21
C GLN A 70 -16.28 -15.81 21.09
N ASN A 71 -15.42 -16.76 20.72
CA ASN A 71 -14.19 -17.07 21.46
C ASN A 71 -13.21 -15.89 21.46
N ILE A 72 -13.03 -15.24 20.29
CA ILE A 72 -12.17 -14.06 20.12
C ILE A 72 -12.65 -12.90 21.00
N VAL A 73 -13.96 -12.59 20.96
CA VAL A 73 -14.56 -11.54 21.78
C VAL A 73 -14.42 -11.85 23.27
N GLN A 74 -14.70 -13.10 23.66
CA GLN A 74 -14.64 -13.52 25.06
C GLN A 74 -13.20 -13.47 25.60
N ALA A 75 -12.21 -13.85 24.81
CA ALA A 75 -10.80 -13.75 25.16
C ALA A 75 -10.38 -12.29 25.38
N ALA A 76 -10.81 -11.36 24.51
CA ALA A 76 -10.55 -9.93 24.68
C ALA A 76 -11.18 -9.38 25.98
N VAL A 77 -12.48 -9.63 26.21
CA VAL A 77 -13.20 -9.12 27.39
C VAL A 77 -12.70 -9.71 28.71
N ASN A 78 -12.20 -10.96 28.69
CA ASN A 78 -11.64 -11.59 29.90
C ASN A 78 -10.15 -11.27 30.12
N SER A 79 -9.48 -10.63 29.16
CA SER A 79 -8.05 -10.36 29.26
C SER A 79 -7.70 -9.31 30.31
N VAL A 80 -8.58 -8.31 30.48
CA VAL A 80 -8.44 -7.16 31.37
C VAL A 80 -9.78 -6.73 31.95
N ASP A 81 -9.78 -6.31 33.21
CA ASP A 81 -10.93 -5.85 33.99
C ASP A 81 -11.35 -4.41 33.66
N VAL A 82 -11.52 -4.10 32.36
CA VAL A 82 -11.90 -2.76 31.86
C VAL A 82 -13.07 -2.85 30.90
N ASP A 83 -14.04 -1.93 31.05
CA ASP A 83 -15.18 -1.82 30.14
C ASP A 83 -14.72 -1.48 28.71
N MET A 84 -15.27 -2.17 27.71
CA MET A 84 -14.81 -2.10 26.33
C MET A 84 -15.88 -2.43 25.29
N THR A 85 -15.64 -1.94 24.08
CA THR A 85 -16.30 -2.40 22.85
C THR A 85 -15.31 -3.23 22.06
N VAL A 86 -15.74 -4.42 21.62
CA VAL A 86 -14.93 -5.35 20.81
C VAL A 86 -15.66 -5.63 19.51
N ALA A 87 -15.00 -5.40 18.38
CA ALA A 87 -15.49 -5.75 17.06
C ALA A 87 -14.59 -6.83 16.42
N ALA A 88 -15.21 -7.75 15.68
CA ALA A 88 -14.52 -8.70 14.84
C ALA A 88 -15.03 -8.58 13.41
N VAL A 89 -14.11 -8.61 12.45
CA VAL A 89 -14.42 -8.60 11.01
C VAL A 89 -13.72 -9.75 10.31
N ASP A 90 -14.24 -10.19 9.17
CA ASP A 90 -13.51 -11.10 8.31
C ASP A 90 -12.45 -10.40 7.45
N ARG A 91 -11.75 -11.18 6.63
CA ARG A 91 -10.68 -10.69 5.77
C ARG A 91 -11.12 -9.61 4.78
N ALA A 92 -12.36 -9.67 4.29
CA ALA A 92 -12.94 -8.68 3.38
C ALA A 92 -13.53 -7.47 4.13
N GLY A 93 -13.59 -7.50 5.46
CA GLY A 93 -14.09 -6.42 6.30
C GLY A 93 -15.58 -6.49 6.61
N PHE A 94 -16.24 -7.62 6.35
CA PHE A 94 -17.60 -7.87 6.84
C PHE A 94 -17.59 -7.93 8.37
N VAL A 95 -18.51 -7.21 8.99
CA VAL A 95 -18.65 -7.20 10.45
C VAL A 95 -19.26 -8.53 10.87
N LEU A 96 -18.50 -9.32 11.63
CA LEU A 96 -18.93 -10.62 12.11
C LEU A 96 -19.53 -10.56 13.51
N GLY A 97 -19.20 -9.53 14.29
CA GLY A 97 -19.77 -9.30 15.62
C GLY A 97 -19.27 -8.01 16.25
N VAL A 98 -20.11 -7.39 17.06
CA VAL A 98 -19.78 -6.21 17.88
C VAL A 98 -20.35 -6.43 19.27
N PHE A 99 -19.47 -6.51 20.27
CA PHE A 99 -19.83 -6.74 21.65
C PHE A 99 -19.52 -5.52 22.49
N ARG A 100 -20.41 -5.22 23.45
CA ARG A 100 -20.23 -4.15 24.43
C ARG A 100 -20.34 -4.73 25.83
N THR A 101 -19.39 -4.39 26.69
CA THR A 101 -19.58 -4.53 28.14
C THR A 101 -20.61 -3.50 28.64
N GLN A 102 -21.13 -3.68 29.86
CA GLN A 102 -22.24 -2.88 30.38
C GLN A 102 -21.96 -1.37 30.35
N ASN A 103 -20.75 -0.94 30.70
CA ASN A 103 -20.36 0.48 30.72
C ASN A 103 -19.31 0.79 29.65
N ALA A 104 -19.32 0.06 28.53
CA ALA A 104 -18.48 0.35 27.39
C ALA A 104 -18.64 1.82 26.96
N PRO A 105 -17.56 2.49 26.49
CA PRO A 105 -17.64 3.90 26.13
C PRO A 105 -18.66 4.11 25.00
N ALA A 106 -19.42 5.21 25.05
CA ALA A 106 -20.33 5.59 23.98
C ALA A 106 -19.56 6.18 22.78
N THR A 107 -18.59 7.04 23.08
CA THR A 107 -17.72 7.68 22.09
C THR A 107 -16.24 7.56 22.48
N THR A 108 -15.37 7.70 21.50
CA THR A 108 -13.91 7.78 21.69
C THR A 108 -13.29 8.64 20.58
N ALA A 109 -12.08 9.14 20.82
CA ALA A 109 -11.31 9.81 19.77
C ALA A 109 -10.87 8.79 18.71
N GLY A 110 -11.21 9.06 17.45
CA GLY A 110 -10.70 8.38 16.26
C GLY A 110 -9.60 9.18 15.57
N ASN A 111 -9.57 9.14 14.25
CA ASN A 111 -8.64 9.95 13.45
C ASN A 111 -8.91 11.45 13.64
N PHE A 112 -7.84 12.24 13.60
CA PHE A 112 -7.82 13.69 13.74
C PHE A 112 -8.42 14.20 15.06
N GLY A 113 -8.34 13.38 16.11
CA GLY A 113 -8.86 13.71 17.44
C GLY A 113 -10.38 13.85 17.51
N LEU A 114 -11.09 13.47 16.45
CA LEU A 114 -12.54 13.62 16.37
C LEU A 114 -13.22 12.56 17.25
N LEU A 115 -14.14 13.00 18.10
CA LEU A 115 -14.99 12.08 18.85
C LEU A 115 -15.98 11.39 17.91
N GLN A 116 -15.95 10.07 17.92
CA GLN A 116 -16.78 9.20 17.09
C GLN A 116 -17.44 8.13 17.96
N ASP A 117 -18.50 7.51 17.45
CA ASP A 117 -19.14 6.37 18.09
C ASP A 117 -18.11 5.24 18.32
N ALA A 118 -18.04 4.72 19.54
CA ALA A 118 -17.03 3.73 19.92
C ALA A 118 -17.18 2.39 19.18
N ASN A 119 -18.39 2.04 18.72
CA ASN A 119 -18.63 0.85 17.92
C ASN A 119 -18.03 1.02 16.52
N GLU A 120 -18.18 2.20 15.92
CA GLU A 120 -17.59 2.50 14.61
C GLU A 120 -16.06 2.51 14.66
N VAL A 121 -15.48 3.08 15.72
CA VAL A 121 -14.02 3.06 15.96
C VAL A 121 -13.52 1.63 16.14
N ALA A 122 -14.23 0.79 16.92
CA ALA A 122 -13.88 -0.62 17.07
C ALA A 122 -13.93 -1.36 15.72
N VAL A 123 -14.97 -1.16 14.90
CA VAL A 123 -15.07 -1.77 13.57
C VAL A 123 -13.95 -1.28 12.64
N ALA A 124 -13.64 0.02 12.64
CA ALA A 124 -12.58 0.58 11.83
C ALA A 124 -11.18 0.05 12.24
N LEU A 125 -10.94 -0.15 13.54
CA LEU A 125 -9.74 -0.82 14.05
C LEU A 125 -9.64 -2.27 13.59
N ALA A 126 -10.76 -3.01 13.67
CA ALA A 126 -10.83 -4.39 13.22
C ALA A 126 -10.52 -4.50 11.71
N ARG A 127 -11.13 -3.63 10.90
CA ARG A 127 -10.85 -3.52 9.46
C ARG A 127 -9.40 -3.13 9.18
N THR A 128 -8.82 -2.22 9.95
CA THR A 128 -7.42 -1.83 9.81
C THR A 128 -6.49 -3.04 10.01
N GLY A 129 -6.71 -3.84 11.06
CA GLY A 129 -5.97 -5.09 11.26
C GLY A 129 -6.19 -6.07 10.10
N ALA A 130 -7.44 -6.28 9.69
CA ALA A 130 -7.80 -7.21 8.63
C ALA A 130 -7.24 -6.81 7.25
N PHE A 131 -7.17 -5.52 6.92
CA PHE A 131 -6.88 -5.05 5.58
C PHE A 131 -5.40 -4.94 5.24
N PHE A 132 -4.57 -4.52 6.20
CA PHE A 132 -3.15 -4.21 5.97
C PHE A 132 -2.23 -5.41 6.06
N SER A 133 -2.67 -6.48 6.73
CA SER A 133 -1.87 -7.70 6.81
C SER A 133 -1.91 -8.49 5.50
N ASN A 134 -0.80 -9.15 5.22
CA ASN A 134 -0.68 -10.25 4.26
C ASN A 134 -0.39 -11.55 5.04
N ASP A 135 -0.48 -12.69 4.38
CA ASP A 135 -0.29 -14.00 5.02
C ASP A 135 1.11 -14.19 5.64
N GLN A 136 2.09 -13.36 5.25
CA GLN A 136 3.48 -13.49 5.65
C GLN A 136 3.90 -12.58 6.82
N ALA A 137 3.27 -11.41 6.96
CA ALA A 137 3.66 -10.39 7.93
C ALA A 137 2.42 -9.71 8.56
N PRO A 138 2.24 -9.84 9.89
CA PRO A 138 1.14 -9.17 10.58
C PRO A 138 1.42 -7.66 10.72
N LEU A 139 0.44 -6.83 10.33
CA LEU A 139 0.46 -5.39 10.53
C LEU A 139 -0.77 -4.98 11.36
N SER A 140 -0.54 -4.27 12.47
CA SER A 140 -1.60 -3.74 13.34
C SER A 140 -1.93 -2.29 13.00
N SER A 141 -2.97 -1.72 13.62
CA SER A 141 -3.23 -0.27 13.51
C SER A 141 -2.06 0.59 14.03
N ARG A 142 -1.27 0.09 15.00
CA ARG A 142 -0.01 0.73 15.42
C ARG A 142 1.02 0.71 14.30
N THR A 143 1.18 -0.41 13.60
CA THR A 143 2.08 -0.48 12.44
C THR A 143 1.68 0.56 11.39
N VAL A 144 0.38 0.62 11.06
CA VAL A 144 -0.15 1.55 10.05
C VAL A 144 0.08 3.00 10.47
N ARG A 145 -0.19 3.35 11.72
CA ARG A 145 0.09 4.70 12.26
C ARG A 145 1.57 5.08 12.17
N PHE A 146 2.47 4.12 12.44
CA PHE A 146 3.91 4.34 12.40
C PHE A 146 4.43 4.68 10.99
N ILE A 147 3.73 4.21 9.94
CA ILE A 147 4.08 4.46 8.54
C ILE A 147 3.15 5.48 7.85
N SER A 148 2.32 6.22 8.60
CA SER A 148 1.39 7.23 8.06
C SER A 148 1.66 8.67 8.54
N GLY A 149 2.77 8.89 9.23
CA GLY A 149 3.11 10.20 9.81
C GLY A 149 3.78 11.18 8.84
N ILE A 150 3.89 12.44 9.28
CA ILE A 150 4.58 13.53 8.55
C ILE A 150 6.11 13.38 8.55
N HIS A 151 6.63 12.46 9.35
CA HIS A 151 8.03 12.06 9.41
C HIS A 151 8.13 10.54 9.53
N PHE A 152 9.20 9.97 8.96
CA PHE A 152 9.59 8.59 9.19
C PHE A 152 11.10 8.49 9.51
N PRO A 153 11.48 8.00 10.71
CA PRO A 153 10.59 7.52 11.78
C PRO A 153 9.82 8.66 12.46
N PRO A 154 8.66 8.38 13.07
CA PRO A 154 7.87 9.38 13.78
C PRO A 154 8.67 10.08 14.90
N GLY A 155 8.46 11.39 15.06
CA GLY A 155 9.07 12.20 16.13
C GLY A 155 10.52 12.62 15.88
N VAL A 156 11.12 12.25 14.75
CA VAL A 156 12.44 12.74 14.34
C VAL A 156 12.27 13.90 13.36
N MET A 157 12.65 15.10 13.81
CA MET A 157 12.60 16.31 12.98
C MET A 157 13.46 16.18 11.72
N ASN A 158 13.05 16.88 10.67
CA ASN A 158 13.72 17.01 9.39
C ASN A 158 13.89 15.68 8.65
N GLN A 159 12.95 14.76 8.84
CA GLN A 159 12.86 13.50 8.11
C GLN A 159 11.77 13.52 7.05
N PRO A 160 11.94 12.80 5.93
CA PRO A 160 10.88 12.64 4.94
C PRO A 160 9.57 12.13 5.55
N PRO A 161 8.40 12.45 4.95
CA PRO A 161 7.14 11.87 5.39
C PRO A 161 7.14 10.36 5.24
N ALA A 162 6.33 9.70 6.07
CA ALA A 162 6.14 8.27 5.97
C ALA A 162 5.37 7.90 4.70
N ASP A 163 5.60 6.67 4.23
CA ASP A 163 5.11 6.17 2.96
C ASP A 163 3.60 6.32 2.77
N LEU A 164 2.81 6.16 3.83
CA LEU A 164 1.34 6.16 3.80
C LEU A 164 0.70 7.41 4.41
N TYR A 165 1.34 8.58 4.30
CA TYR A 165 0.70 9.83 4.71
C TYR A 165 -0.70 9.99 4.06
N GLY A 166 -1.73 10.28 4.87
CA GLY A 166 -3.11 10.42 4.41
C GLY A 166 -3.87 9.12 4.20
N ILE A 167 -3.36 7.98 4.67
CA ILE A 167 -4.06 6.68 4.62
C ILE A 167 -5.44 6.71 5.29
N GLU A 168 -5.61 7.58 6.29
CA GLU A 168 -6.87 7.80 7.00
C GLU A 168 -8.02 8.24 6.07
N ASN A 169 -7.71 8.80 4.90
CA ASN A 169 -8.68 9.27 3.91
C ASN A 169 -9.16 8.16 2.95
N THR A 170 -8.70 6.92 3.13
CA THR A 170 -9.03 5.78 2.26
C THR A 170 -10.01 4.82 2.94
N ASN A 171 -10.64 3.92 2.17
CA ASN A 171 -11.55 2.90 2.70
C ASN A 171 -12.72 3.48 3.53
N ARG A 172 -13.23 4.65 3.16
CA ARG A 172 -14.34 5.35 3.86
C ARG A 172 -15.74 4.88 3.41
N GLY A 173 -15.81 3.81 2.61
CA GLY A 173 -17.07 3.26 2.11
C GLY A 173 -17.54 3.84 0.77
N CYS A 174 -16.60 4.30 -0.05
CA CYS A 174 -16.91 4.76 -1.41
C CYS A 174 -17.33 3.60 -2.32
N ILE A 175 -18.21 3.87 -3.27
CA ILE A 175 -18.62 2.88 -4.26
C ILE A 175 -17.53 2.78 -5.34
N LEU A 176 -16.88 1.62 -5.43
CA LEU A 176 -15.89 1.33 -6.46
C LEU A 176 -16.52 0.76 -7.73
N SER A 177 -17.53 -0.10 -7.57
CA SER A 177 -18.34 -0.68 -8.63
C SER A 177 -19.79 -0.79 -8.18
N LYS A 178 -20.73 -0.57 -9.11
CA LYS A 178 -22.17 -0.78 -8.87
C LYS A 178 -22.60 -2.24 -8.99
N ASP A 179 -21.70 -3.13 -9.40
CA ASP A 179 -21.99 -4.56 -9.53
C ASP A 179 -22.32 -5.16 -8.14
N PRO A 180 -23.56 -5.65 -7.92
CA PRO A 180 -23.94 -6.27 -6.66
C PRO A 180 -23.11 -7.52 -6.34
N ILE A 181 -22.62 -8.25 -7.34
CA ILE A 181 -21.77 -9.43 -7.14
C ILE A 181 -20.43 -8.99 -6.56
N PHE A 182 -19.83 -7.93 -7.10
CA PHE A 182 -18.62 -7.33 -6.55
C PHE A 182 -18.84 -6.89 -5.10
N GLN A 183 -19.90 -6.11 -4.84
CA GLN A 183 -20.20 -5.60 -3.49
C GLN A 183 -20.52 -6.72 -2.48
N SER A 184 -21.09 -7.83 -2.93
CA SER A 184 -21.37 -8.98 -2.07
C SER A 184 -20.11 -9.72 -1.59
N LYS A 185 -18.96 -9.49 -2.24
CA LYS A 185 -17.67 -10.12 -1.91
C LYS A 185 -16.65 -9.12 -1.35
N ILE A 186 -16.70 -7.88 -1.84
CA ILE A 186 -15.87 -6.75 -1.42
C ILE A 186 -16.82 -5.61 -1.04
N PRO A 187 -17.30 -5.59 0.22
CA PRO A 187 -18.26 -4.60 0.64
C PRO A 187 -17.58 -3.23 0.77
N PRO A 188 -18.27 -2.12 0.45
CA PRO A 188 -17.80 -0.81 0.88
C PRO A 188 -17.71 -0.79 2.41
N SER A 189 -16.62 -0.23 2.94
CA SER A 189 -16.37 -0.06 4.37
C SER A 189 -17.26 1.02 5.00
N LEU A 190 -18.57 0.82 4.95
CA LEU A 190 -19.59 1.69 5.53
C LEU A 190 -19.58 1.63 7.05
N ALA A 191 -20.12 2.67 7.69
CA ALA A 191 -20.49 2.65 9.11
C ALA A 191 -21.58 1.60 9.38
N LEU A 192 -21.74 1.14 10.62
CA LEU A 192 -22.77 0.15 11.02
C LEU A 192 -24.18 0.64 10.69
N GLY A 193 -24.44 1.94 10.87
CA GLY A 193 -25.71 2.58 10.51
C GLY A 193 -25.89 2.87 9.01
N GLY A 194 -24.91 2.51 8.17
CA GLY A 194 -24.82 2.95 6.78
C GLY A 194 -24.14 4.31 6.62
N GLY A 195 -23.84 4.70 5.38
CA GLY A 195 -23.05 5.90 5.08
C GLY A 195 -21.54 5.70 5.27
N PHE A 196 -20.78 6.78 5.15
CA PHE A 196 -19.31 6.70 5.16
C PHE A 196 -18.76 6.31 6.52
N GLY A 197 -17.82 5.36 6.52
CA GLY A 197 -17.11 4.93 7.71
C GLY A 197 -15.92 5.85 8.05
N PRO A 198 -15.29 5.65 9.22
CA PRO A 198 -14.11 6.42 9.65
C PRO A 198 -12.87 6.27 8.75
N GLY A 199 -12.87 5.32 7.82
CA GLY A 199 -11.71 4.95 7.01
C GLY A 199 -10.74 4.03 7.75
N VAL A 200 -9.49 4.00 7.30
CA VAL A 200 -8.40 3.32 8.00
C VAL A 200 -8.12 4.06 9.32
N LEU A 201 -8.17 3.36 10.45
CA LEU A 201 -8.02 3.99 11.76
C LEU A 201 -6.57 3.89 12.25
N THR A 202 -5.94 5.04 12.45
CA THR A 202 -4.56 5.15 12.95
C THR A 202 -4.48 5.89 14.28
N GLY A 203 -5.41 6.79 14.55
CA GLY A 203 -5.39 7.70 15.69
C GLY A 203 -4.45 8.89 15.51
N LYS A 204 -4.16 9.29 14.27
CA LYS A 204 -3.50 10.57 13.96
C LYS A 204 -4.20 11.71 14.72
N ALA A 205 -3.45 12.56 15.42
CA ALA A 205 -4.03 13.51 16.38
C ALA A 205 -4.81 14.67 15.74
N ASP A 206 -4.30 15.20 14.63
CA ASP A 206 -4.89 16.33 13.92
C ASP A 206 -4.36 16.40 12.47
N LEU A 207 -4.79 17.40 11.71
CA LEU A 207 -4.43 17.56 10.30
C LEU A 207 -2.94 17.84 10.07
N MET A 208 -2.30 18.48 11.04
CA MET A 208 -0.87 18.81 11.00
C MET A 208 -0.01 17.68 11.57
N ASP A 209 -0.62 16.61 12.08
CA ASP A 209 0.03 15.48 12.74
C ASP A 209 0.93 15.94 13.91
N SER A 210 0.42 16.86 14.74
CA SER A 210 1.24 17.54 15.77
C SER A 210 1.77 16.64 16.90
N ASP A 211 1.14 15.48 17.11
CA ASP A 211 1.57 14.47 18.06
C ASP A 211 2.02 13.17 17.34
N PRO A 212 3.34 12.93 17.21
CA PRO A 212 3.86 11.73 16.56
C PRO A 212 3.63 10.45 17.38
N THR A 213 3.21 10.56 18.64
CA THR A 213 2.92 9.43 19.53
C THR A 213 1.45 9.03 19.56
N ALA A 214 0.56 9.89 19.06
CA ALA A 214 -0.87 9.61 19.00
C ALA A 214 -1.16 8.37 18.15
N VAL A 215 -1.93 7.45 18.71
CA VAL A 215 -2.26 6.16 18.07
C VAL A 215 -3.56 5.61 18.64
N ASN A 216 -4.38 4.97 17.79
CA ASN A 216 -5.42 4.04 18.21
C ASN A 216 -4.87 2.60 18.00
N PRO A 217 -4.28 1.94 19.02
CA PRO A 217 -3.54 0.70 18.81
C PRO A 217 -4.41 -0.57 18.91
N GLY A 218 -5.72 -0.44 19.14
CA GLY A 218 -6.62 -1.56 19.39
C GLY A 218 -6.98 -2.41 18.17
N GLY A 219 -6.35 -2.23 17.00
CA GLY A 219 -6.63 -2.99 15.78
C GLY A 219 -5.54 -4.03 15.50
N VAL A 220 -5.89 -5.33 15.55
CA VAL A 220 -4.94 -6.44 15.39
C VAL A 220 -5.48 -7.46 14.37
N PRO A 221 -4.66 -7.96 13.43
CA PRO A 221 -5.09 -9.01 12.50
C PRO A 221 -5.30 -10.35 13.20
N ILE A 222 -6.26 -11.13 12.70
CA ILE A 222 -6.50 -12.51 13.14
C ILE A 222 -5.89 -13.44 12.08
N PHE A 223 -4.94 -14.26 12.50
CA PHE A 223 -4.29 -15.27 11.67
C PHE A 223 -4.73 -16.67 12.10
N TYR A 224 -4.96 -17.55 11.13
CA TYR A 224 -5.11 -18.97 11.37
C TYR A 224 -4.26 -19.74 10.38
N LYS A 225 -3.34 -20.60 10.88
CA LYS A 225 -2.42 -21.40 10.06
C LYS A 225 -1.68 -20.55 9.01
N SER A 226 -1.13 -19.42 9.45
CA SER A 226 -0.38 -18.46 8.62
C SER A 226 -1.18 -17.80 7.49
N VAL A 227 -2.51 -17.79 7.57
CA VAL A 227 -3.39 -17.04 6.67
C VAL A 227 -4.16 -15.99 7.46
N VAL A 228 -4.26 -14.77 6.93
CA VAL A 228 -5.09 -13.72 7.54
C VAL A 228 -6.55 -14.06 7.29
N VAL A 229 -7.32 -14.29 8.35
CA VAL A 229 -8.75 -14.65 8.26
C VAL A 229 -9.68 -13.53 8.71
N GLY A 230 -9.15 -12.44 9.28
CA GLY A 230 -9.93 -11.30 9.73
C GLY A 230 -9.13 -10.32 10.57
N GLY A 231 -9.84 -9.51 11.36
CA GLY A 231 -9.25 -8.59 12.31
C GLY A 231 -10.15 -8.35 13.51
N ILE A 232 -9.53 -7.98 14.64
CA ILE A 232 -10.20 -7.58 15.88
C ILE A 232 -9.88 -6.11 16.17
N GLY A 233 -10.88 -5.39 16.67
CA GLY A 233 -10.78 -4.00 17.06
C GLY A 233 -11.33 -3.79 18.47
N VAL A 234 -10.57 -3.13 19.33
CA VAL A 234 -10.95 -2.88 20.73
C VAL A 234 -10.85 -1.40 21.08
N VAL A 235 -11.90 -0.90 21.75
CA VAL A 235 -11.96 0.44 22.37
C VAL A 235 -12.31 0.25 23.83
N THR A 236 -11.63 0.93 24.75
CA THR A 236 -11.86 0.76 26.20
C THR A 236 -12.16 2.09 26.88
N THR A 237 -12.68 2.04 28.11
CA THR A 237 -12.82 3.23 28.96
C THR A 237 -11.50 3.71 29.58
N SER A 238 -10.41 2.95 29.43
CA SER A 238 -9.10 3.31 29.98
C SER A 238 -8.37 4.32 29.08
N SER A 239 -7.73 5.31 29.69
CA SER A 239 -6.79 6.20 29.00
C SER A 239 -5.43 5.55 28.71
N ASN A 240 -5.15 4.37 29.29
CA ASN A 240 -3.93 3.62 28.98
C ASN A 240 -4.10 2.85 27.67
N LEU A 241 -3.48 3.35 26.60
CA LEU A 241 -3.57 2.80 25.25
C LEU A 241 -3.16 1.32 25.16
N ASN A 242 -2.31 0.84 26.07
CA ASN A 242 -1.88 -0.56 26.09
C ASN A 242 -3.00 -1.52 26.51
N VAL A 243 -4.07 -1.04 27.17
CA VAL A 243 -5.20 -1.89 27.60
C VAL A 243 -5.99 -2.36 26.38
N ALA A 244 -6.37 -1.44 25.49
CA ALA A 244 -7.09 -1.76 24.27
C ALA A 244 -6.26 -2.66 23.34
N GLU A 245 -4.97 -2.33 23.18
CA GLU A 245 -4.05 -3.12 22.35
C GLU A 245 -3.85 -4.54 22.88
N TYR A 246 -3.64 -4.70 24.19
CA TYR A 246 -3.47 -6.01 24.81
C TYR A 246 -4.74 -6.86 24.71
N ALA A 247 -5.92 -6.27 24.92
CA ALA A 247 -7.19 -6.98 24.77
C ALA A 247 -7.42 -7.43 23.32
N ALA A 248 -7.06 -6.59 22.33
CA ALA A 248 -7.10 -6.96 20.93
C ALA A 248 -6.14 -8.12 20.63
N PHE A 249 -4.90 -8.05 21.13
CA PHE A 249 -3.91 -9.11 20.98
C PHE A 249 -4.34 -10.45 21.62
N ALA A 250 -4.93 -10.40 22.82
CA ALA A 250 -5.47 -11.57 23.51
C ALA A 250 -6.60 -12.22 22.70
N GLY A 251 -7.49 -11.42 22.12
CA GLY A 251 -8.52 -11.91 21.21
C GLY A 251 -7.95 -12.52 19.93
N SER A 252 -6.95 -11.88 19.29
CA SER A 252 -6.33 -12.39 18.06
C SER A 252 -5.48 -13.64 18.24
N THR A 253 -5.20 -14.03 19.48
CA THR A 253 -4.41 -15.22 19.85
C THR A 253 -5.24 -16.24 20.65
N ALA A 254 -6.57 -16.09 20.67
CA ALA A 254 -7.47 -16.96 21.39
C ALA A 254 -7.41 -18.41 20.89
N ALA A 255 -7.78 -19.35 21.79
CA ALA A 255 -8.05 -20.72 21.40
C ALA A 255 -9.27 -20.78 20.48
N ARG A 256 -9.13 -21.48 19.35
CA ARG A 256 -10.20 -21.69 18.38
C ARG A 256 -11.13 -22.82 18.84
N SER A 257 -10.58 -24.03 18.97
CA SER A 257 -11.31 -25.21 19.45
C SER A 257 -10.68 -25.88 20.69
N GLY A 258 -9.44 -25.51 21.03
CA GLY A 258 -8.71 -26.03 22.19
C GLY A 258 -7.30 -25.45 22.33
N PRO A 259 -6.52 -25.88 23.33
CA PRO A 259 -5.22 -25.27 23.65
C PRO A 259 -4.14 -25.40 22.56
N SER A 260 -4.24 -26.41 21.68
CA SER A 260 -3.31 -26.64 20.57
C SER A 260 -3.80 -26.09 19.22
N ASP A 261 -5.03 -25.57 19.18
CA ASP A 261 -5.65 -24.99 17.98
C ASP A 261 -5.98 -23.53 18.29
N THR A 262 -4.98 -22.67 18.12
CA THR A 262 -5.06 -21.24 18.47
C THR A 262 -4.92 -20.37 17.24
N PHE A 263 -5.48 -19.16 17.33
CA PHE A 263 -5.14 -18.10 16.40
C PHE A 263 -3.75 -17.55 16.68
N GLY A 264 -3.14 -16.94 15.67
CA GLY A 264 -1.86 -16.24 15.82
C GLY A 264 -1.00 -16.27 14.56
N PRO A 265 -0.22 -15.21 14.32
CA PRO A 265 0.72 -15.17 13.21
C PRO A 265 1.99 -15.96 13.54
N THR A 266 2.62 -16.52 12.50
CA THR A 266 3.93 -17.19 12.59
C THR A 266 4.87 -16.62 11.53
N PRO A 267 5.27 -15.34 11.63
CA PRO A 267 6.05 -14.69 10.59
C PRO A 267 7.41 -15.38 10.41
N ALA A 268 7.83 -15.54 9.16
CA ALA A 268 9.16 -16.06 8.86
C ALA A 268 10.25 -15.12 9.37
N ALA A 269 11.46 -15.65 9.62
CA ALA A 269 12.60 -14.85 10.03
C ALA A 269 12.83 -13.65 9.07
N PRO A 270 13.14 -12.44 9.59
CA PRO A 270 13.48 -12.11 10.98
C PRO A 270 12.29 -11.93 11.95
N GLY A 271 11.05 -12.21 11.54
CA GLY A 271 9.86 -12.10 12.39
C GLY A 271 9.26 -10.70 12.49
N VAL A 272 9.91 -9.70 11.90
CA VAL A 272 9.47 -8.31 11.84
C VAL A 272 9.80 -7.68 10.48
N VAL A 273 8.94 -6.79 10.02
CA VAL A 273 9.14 -6.02 8.78
C VAL A 273 10.09 -4.86 9.03
N PHE A 274 10.98 -4.60 8.08
CA PHE A 274 11.86 -3.43 8.08
C PHE A 274 11.59 -2.53 6.87
N ILE A 275 11.34 -1.23 7.12
CA ILE A 275 11.29 -0.19 6.10
C ILE A 275 12.39 0.81 6.37
N GLY A 276 13.23 1.12 5.37
CA GLY A 276 14.35 2.05 5.54
C GLY A 276 15.36 1.64 6.62
N GLY A 277 15.43 0.36 6.98
CA GLY A 277 16.26 -0.14 8.09
C GLY A 277 15.63 -0.03 9.48
N ILE A 278 14.38 0.47 9.58
CA ILE A 278 13.64 0.62 10.84
C ILE A 278 12.65 -0.52 10.98
N ALA A 279 12.69 -1.22 12.11
CA ALA A 279 11.75 -2.28 12.43
C ALA A 279 10.36 -1.68 12.70
N LEU A 280 9.33 -2.20 12.04
CA LEU A 280 7.97 -1.72 12.25
C LEU A 280 7.41 -2.27 13.56
N PRO A 281 6.75 -1.44 14.39
CA PRO A 281 6.08 -1.92 15.59
C PRO A 281 4.85 -2.76 15.22
N PHE A 282 4.50 -3.73 16.05
CA PHE A 282 3.25 -4.50 15.93
C PHE A 282 2.32 -4.21 17.12
N VAL A 283 2.55 -4.84 18.27
CA VAL A 283 1.90 -4.47 19.54
C VAL A 283 2.96 -4.07 20.55
N ASN A 284 2.66 -3.14 21.46
CA ASN A 284 3.66 -2.64 22.41
C ASN A 284 3.99 -3.68 23.49
N GLN A 285 3.00 -4.47 23.90
CA GLN A 285 3.18 -5.55 24.86
C GLN A 285 2.21 -6.70 24.61
N THR A 286 2.65 -7.91 24.91
CA THR A 286 1.88 -9.16 24.80
C THR A 286 1.45 -9.71 26.15
N SER A 287 1.77 -8.98 27.23
CA SER A 287 1.37 -9.27 28.59
C SER A 287 0.42 -8.19 29.11
N ARG A 288 -0.39 -8.56 30.11
CA ARG A 288 -1.37 -7.66 30.71
C ARG A 288 -0.68 -6.41 31.27
N PRO A 289 -1.18 -5.19 30.96
CA PRO A 289 -0.62 -3.97 31.54
C PRO A 289 -0.67 -3.98 33.07
N GLY A 290 0.36 -3.40 33.70
CA GLY A 290 0.43 -3.28 35.15
C GLY A 290 -0.73 -2.45 35.71
N GLY A 291 -1.24 -2.86 36.89
CA GLY A 291 -2.38 -2.21 37.54
C GLY A 291 -3.76 -2.76 37.14
N PHE A 292 -3.82 -3.75 36.24
CA PHE A 292 -5.06 -4.39 35.80
C PHE A 292 -5.08 -5.89 36.16
N SER A 293 -6.28 -6.42 36.32
CA SER A 293 -6.54 -7.85 36.59
C SER A 293 -7.14 -8.52 35.36
N SER A 294 -7.03 -9.85 35.27
CA SER A 294 -7.84 -10.62 34.31
C SER A 294 -9.21 -10.92 34.87
N GLY A 295 -10.17 -11.14 33.99
CA GLY A 295 -11.54 -11.47 34.32
C GLY A 295 -12.51 -10.45 33.73
N PRO A 296 -13.76 -10.86 33.49
CA PRO A 296 -14.75 -9.96 32.96
C PRO A 296 -15.05 -8.85 33.98
N VAL A 297 -15.33 -7.65 33.48
CA VAL A 297 -15.91 -6.59 34.30
C VAL A 297 -17.25 -7.03 34.88
N THR A 298 -17.60 -6.50 36.06
CA THR A 298 -18.89 -6.73 36.69
C THR A 298 -20.02 -6.18 35.80
N GLY A 299 -21.08 -6.97 35.61
CA GLY A 299 -22.23 -6.57 34.80
C GLY A 299 -22.49 -7.49 33.62
N THR A 300 -23.56 -7.21 32.87
CA THR A 300 -23.92 -7.98 31.67
C THR A 300 -23.44 -7.25 30.42
N GLY A 301 -22.55 -7.87 29.64
CA GLY A 301 -22.27 -7.44 28.28
C GLY A 301 -23.25 -8.07 27.27
N SER A 302 -23.33 -7.49 26.08
CA SER A 302 -24.21 -7.99 25.02
C SER A 302 -23.65 -7.70 23.63
N PHE A 303 -24.08 -8.49 22.65
CA PHE A 303 -23.78 -8.25 21.24
C PHE A 303 -24.76 -7.23 20.66
N LEU A 304 -24.22 -6.12 20.17
CA LEU A 304 -24.93 -5.18 19.29
C LEU A 304 -25.12 -5.80 17.89
N VAL A 305 -24.08 -6.48 17.40
CA VAL A 305 -24.12 -7.32 16.20
C VAL A 305 -23.78 -8.74 16.62
N ALA A 306 -24.71 -9.66 16.44
CA ALA A 306 -24.54 -11.06 16.84
C ALA A 306 -23.40 -11.73 16.05
N PRO A 307 -22.66 -12.69 16.64
CA PRO A 307 -21.65 -13.48 15.93
C PRO A 307 -22.21 -14.17 14.69
N THR A 308 -21.51 -14.05 13.57
CA THR A 308 -21.89 -14.68 12.29
C THR A 308 -20.69 -15.38 11.64
N ASN A 309 -20.97 -16.28 10.69
CA ASN A 309 -19.94 -16.95 9.91
C ASN A 309 -19.37 -15.99 8.86
N SER A 310 -18.05 -16.03 8.68
CA SER A 310 -17.35 -15.33 7.61
C SER A 310 -17.69 -15.90 6.24
N GLN A 311 -17.63 -15.05 5.22
CA GLN A 311 -17.73 -15.45 3.83
C GLN A 311 -16.44 -16.08 3.28
N GLY A 312 -15.36 -16.09 4.06
CA GLY A 312 -14.05 -16.62 3.69
C GLY A 312 -13.10 -15.57 3.13
N GLN A 313 -12.16 -16.03 2.30
CA GLN A 313 -11.18 -15.16 1.68
C GLN A 313 -11.83 -14.31 0.57
N PRO A 314 -11.49 -13.01 0.45
CA PRO A 314 -11.93 -12.20 -0.67
C PRO A 314 -11.40 -12.76 -2.00
N PRO A 315 -12.11 -12.53 -3.12
CA PRO A 315 -11.68 -13.01 -4.42
C PRO A 315 -10.30 -12.48 -4.84
N GLU A 316 -9.67 -13.21 -5.76
CA GLU A 316 -8.38 -12.92 -6.39
C GLU A 316 -8.54 -12.95 -7.91
N GLY A 317 -7.54 -12.42 -8.64
CA GLY A 317 -7.60 -12.26 -10.10
C GLY A 317 -8.38 -11.03 -10.51
N ASP A 318 -9.00 -11.08 -11.69
CA ASP A 318 -9.79 -9.97 -12.24
C ASP A 318 -11.13 -9.87 -11.49
N LEU A 319 -11.22 -8.90 -10.57
CA LEU A 319 -12.41 -8.61 -9.77
C LEU A 319 -13.47 -7.85 -10.55
N ILE A 320 -13.04 -7.08 -11.55
CA ILE A 320 -13.92 -6.41 -12.53
C ILE A 320 -13.49 -6.89 -13.91
N THR A 321 -14.47 -7.31 -14.71
CA THR A 321 -14.25 -7.80 -16.08
C THR A 321 -13.58 -6.73 -16.93
N LEU A 322 -12.55 -7.15 -17.68
CA LEU A 322 -11.81 -6.27 -18.58
C LEU A 322 -12.72 -5.83 -19.74
N ALA A 323 -12.95 -4.52 -19.85
CA ALA A 323 -13.90 -3.96 -20.79
C ALA A 323 -13.32 -2.74 -21.53
N PRO A 324 -13.82 -2.40 -22.74
CA PRO A 324 -13.52 -1.11 -23.33
C PRO A 324 -14.09 0.04 -22.48
N GLY A 325 -13.43 1.19 -22.51
CA GLY A 325 -13.89 2.43 -21.87
C GLY A 325 -15.24 2.89 -22.42
N PRO A 326 -16.25 3.19 -21.57
CA PRO A 326 -17.52 3.79 -22.00
C PRO A 326 -17.38 5.07 -22.84
N LEU A 327 -16.38 5.92 -22.56
CA LEU A 327 -16.06 7.13 -23.34
C LEU A 327 -15.05 6.88 -24.46
N GLY A 328 -14.58 5.65 -24.60
CA GLY A 328 -13.51 5.28 -25.54
C GLY A 328 -12.11 5.68 -25.05
N GLY A 329 -11.09 5.31 -25.82
CA GLY A 329 -9.68 5.57 -25.51
C GLY A 329 -8.88 4.30 -25.22
N LEU A 330 -9.46 3.37 -24.47
CA LEU A 330 -8.89 2.05 -24.17
C LEU A 330 -9.85 0.92 -24.60
N SER A 331 -9.31 -0.05 -25.32
CA SER A 331 -9.98 -1.32 -25.61
C SER A 331 -9.79 -2.33 -24.47
N ALA A 332 -10.58 -3.40 -24.41
CA ALA A 332 -10.35 -4.48 -23.45
C ALA A 332 -8.96 -5.13 -23.59
N VAL A 333 -8.39 -5.12 -24.80
CA VAL A 333 -7.02 -5.59 -25.07
C VAL A 333 -5.99 -4.65 -24.45
N ASP A 334 -6.20 -3.34 -24.59
CA ASP A 334 -5.35 -2.33 -23.95
C ASP A 334 -5.37 -2.49 -22.42
N VAL A 335 -6.57 -2.61 -21.83
CA VAL A 335 -6.73 -2.83 -20.38
C VAL A 335 -6.00 -4.09 -19.93
N LYS A 336 -6.17 -5.20 -20.65
CA LYS A 336 -5.47 -6.45 -20.35
C LYS A 336 -3.95 -6.27 -20.40
N GLN A 337 -3.43 -5.62 -21.43
CA GLN A 337 -2.00 -5.36 -21.57
C GLN A 337 -1.44 -4.52 -20.41
N ILE A 338 -2.16 -3.47 -19.99
CA ILE A 338 -1.75 -2.62 -18.86
C ILE A 338 -1.67 -3.43 -17.56
N LEU A 339 -2.71 -4.23 -17.27
CA LEU A 339 -2.75 -5.07 -16.07
C LEU A 339 -1.65 -6.14 -16.09
N ASP A 340 -1.44 -6.81 -17.22
CA ASP A 340 -0.42 -7.85 -17.38
C ASP A 340 1.00 -7.28 -17.24
N ASN A 341 1.26 -6.09 -17.79
CA ASN A 341 2.58 -5.43 -17.68
C ASN A 341 2.88 -5.00 -16.23
N ALA A 342 1.88 -4.44 -15.53
CA ALA A 342 2.01 -4.11 -14.12
C ALA A 342 2.26 -5.38 -13.28
N GLU A 343 1.48 -6.44 -13.48
CA GLU A 343 1.66 -7.69 -12.74
C GLU A 343 3.01 -8.36 -13.03
N ALA A 344 3.48 -8.36 -14.29
CA ALA A 344 4.81 -8.84 -14.65
C ALA A 344 5.92 -8.07 -13.91
N THR A 345 5.75 -6.75 -13.79
CA THR A 345 6.68 -5.90 -13.03
C THR A 345 6.63 -6.23 -11.54
N ALA A 346 5.43 -6.40 -10.96
CA ALA A 346 5.26 -6.78 -9.56
C ALA A 346 5.91 -8.13 -9.23
N ASN A 347 5.82 -9.10 -10.14
CA ASN A 347 6.43 -10.43 -9.98
C ASN A 347 7.97 -10.43 -9.95
N THR A 348 8.61 -9.36 -10.42
CA THR A 348 10.07 -9.19 -10.27
C THR A 348 10.44 -8.31 -9.08
N THR A 349 9.50 -7.47 -8.63
CA THR A 349 9.71 -6.45 -7.61
C THR A 349 9.78 -7.06 -6.21
N ARG A 350 10.76 -6.67 -5.41
CA ARG A 350 10.87 -7.02 -3.98
C ARG A 350 9.86 -6.21 -3.17
N ALA A 351 9.03 -6.91 -2.41
CA ALA A 351 8.08 -6.33 -1.47
C ALA A 351 8.79 -5.59 -0.31
N ALA A 352 8.18 -4.52 0.20
CA ALA A 352 8.65 -3.86 1.42
C ALA A 352 8.11 -4.54 2.68
N ILE A 353 6.86 -5.02 2.66
CA ILE A 353 6.14 -5.50 3.84
C ILE A 353 5.93 -7.02 3.92
N ARG A 354 6.75 -7.82 3.22
CA ARG A 354 6.64 -9.29 3.21
C ARG A 354 7.84 -9.99 3.83
N LEU A 355 7.59 -11.18 4.37
CA LEU A 355 8.57 -12.06 4.98
C LEU A 355 8.53 -13.47 4.33
N PRO A 356 9.67 -14.17 4.17
CA PRO A 356 11.03 -13.71 4.43
C PRO A 356 11.44 -12.58 3.47
N LEU A 357 12.50 -11.87 3.83
CA LEU A 357 13.05 -10.79 3.00
C LEU A 357 13.39 -11.30 1.58
N GLY A 358 13.09 -10.49 0.57
CA GLY A 358 13.26 -10.88 -0.84
C GLY A 358 11.99 -11.44 -1.49
N SER A 359 10.92 -11.65 -0.72
CA SER A 359 9.59 -11.99 -1.25
C SER A 359 9.12 -10.97 -2.30
N LYS A 360 8.38 -11.46 -3.30
CA LYS A 360 7.91 -10.64 -4.41
C LYS A 360 6.64 -9.87 -4.05
N ALA A 361 6.50 -8.67 -4.63
CA ALA A 361 5.37 -7.81 -4.40
C ALA A 361 4.06 -8.43 -4.95
N ARG A 362 2.96 -8.12 -4.27
CA ARG A 362 1.59 -8.44 -4.63
C ARG A 362 0.80 -7.15 -4.55
N MET A 363 0.17 -6.81 -5.66
CA MET A 363 -0.51 -5.54 -5.85
C MET A 363 -1.96 -5.78 -6.21
N VAL A 364 -2.78 -4.77 -5.92
CA VAL A 364 -4.02 -4.52 -6.64
C VAL A 364 -3.75 -3.49 -7.71
N ILE A 365 -4.26 -3.73 -8.91
CA ILE A 365 -4.01 -2.92 -10.11
C ILE A 365 -5.38 -2.56 -10.70
N ALA A 366 -5.63 -1.28 -10.93
CA ALA A 366 -6.90 -0.78 -11.44
C ALA A 366 -6.69 0.14 -12.65
N VAL A 367 -7.57 0.02 -13.63
CA VAL A 367 -7.64 0.88 -14.81
C VAL A 367 -9.01 1.56 -14.84
N ALA A 368 -9.02 2.88 -14.93
CA ALA A 368 -10.22 3.70 -15.04
C ALA A 368 -10.33 4.35 -16.43
N ASP A 369 -11.55 4.41 -16.95
CA ASP A 369 -11.90 5.17 -18.15
C ASP A 369 -12.00 6.68 -17.86
N LEU A 370 -12.11 7.51 -18.90
CA LEU A 370 -12.15 8.98 -18.80
C LEU A 370 -13.32 9.57 -17.98
N ASP A 371 -14.37 8.79 -17.71
CA ASP A 371 -15.45 9.16 -16.79
C ASP A 371 -15.20 8.67 -15.34
N GLY A 372 -14.10 7.98 -15.09
CA GLY A 372 -13.73 7.34 -13.82
C GLY A 372 -14.36 5.96 -13.59
N THR A 373 -15.04 5.38 -14.58
CA THR A 373 -15.54 4.00 -14.52
C THR A 373 -14.35 3.05 -14.46
N ILE A 374 -14.33 2.12 -13.49
CA ILE A 374 -13.29 1.10 -13.43
C ILE A 374 -13.57 0.05 -14.48
N ILE A 375 -12.67 -0.07 -15.47
CA ILE A 375 -12.78 -0.98 -16.62
C ILE A 375 -11.82 -2.17 -16.54
N GLY A 376 -11.04 -2.25 -15.47
CA GLY A 376 -10.27 -3.40 -15.05
C GLY A 376 -9.81 -3.23 -13.61
N LEU A 377 -9.93 -4.27 -12.79
CA LEU A 377 -9.47 -4.29 -11.41
C LEU A 377 -8.96 -5.69 -11.08
N ARG A 378 -7.65 -5.84 -10.93
CA ARG A 378 -7.01 -7.12 -10.65
C ARG A 378 -6.40 -7.12 -9.25
N ARG A 379 -6.73 -8.14 -8.46
CA ARG A 379 -6.11 -8.41 -7.17
C ARG A 379 -5.15 -9.60 -7.30
N MET A 380 -3.85 -9.37 -7.17
CA MET A 380 -2.88 -10.46 -7.09
C MET A 380 -3.12 -11.29 -5.83
N GLN A 381 -2.74 -12.56 -5.89
CA GLN A 381 -2.87 -13.47 -4.75
C GLN A 381 -2.18 -12.92 -3.50
N ASP A 382 -2.89 -12.98 -2.37
CA ASP A 382 -2.44 -12.46 -1.06
C ASP A 382 -2.05 -10.95 -1.05
N SER A 383 -2.44 -10.15 -2.05
CA SER A 383 -2.28 -8.70 -1.92
C SER A 383 -3.16 -8.16 -0.79
N THR A 384 -2.75 -7.06 -0.19
CA THR A 384 -3.51 -6.39 0.87
C THR A 384 -4.91 -5.97 0.39
N VAL A 385 -5.89 -5.99 1.29
CA VAL A 385 -7.32 -5.74 0.94
C VAL A 385 -7.63 -4.25 0.88
N PHE A 386 -6.97 -3.42 1.72
CA PHE A 386 -7.13 -1.95 1.64
C PHE A 386 -6.77 -1.42 0.24
N SER A 387 -5.87 -2.14 -0.45
CA SER A 387 -5.38 -1.79 -1.77
C SER A 387 -6.44 -1.88 -2.87
N ILE A 388 -7.58 -2.54 -2.63
CA ILE A 388 -8.68 -2.58 -3.61
C ILE A 388 -9.31 -1.19 -3.77
N ASP A 389 -9.67 -0.55 -2.64
CA ASP A 389 -10.16 0.82 -2.62
C ASP A 389 -9.08 1.78 -3.14
N VAL A 390 -7.86 1.64 -2.63
CA VAL A 390 -6.76 2.55 -2.97
C VAL A 390 -6.39 2.50 -4.46
N ALA A 391 -6.22 1.32 -5.06
CA ALA A 391 -5.85 1.22 -6.47
C ALA A 391 -6.94 1.81 -7.38
N ALA A 392 -8.22 1.49 -7.10
CA ALA A 392 -9.35 2.05 -7.84
C ALA A 392 -9.45 3.58 -7.69
N SER A 393 -9.26 4.11 -6.48
CA SER A 393 -9.26 5.55 -6.21
C SER A 393 -8.09 6.26 -6.87
N LYS A 394 -6.88 5.69 -6.82
CA LYS A 394 -5.70 6.18 -7.56
C LYS A 394 -5.97 6.26 -9.06
N ALA A 395 -6.55 5.22 -9.67
CA ALA A 395 -6.90 5.23 -11.10
C ALA A 395 -7.88 6.36 -11.46
N ARG A 396 -8.91 6.58 -10.62
CA ARG A 396 -9.87 7.68 -10.79
C ARG A 396 -9.24 9.06 -10.57
N ASN A 397 -8.32 9.18 -9.60
CA ASN A 397 -7.57 10.42 -9.40
C ASN A 397 -6.81 10.79 -10.67
N MET A 398 -6.18 9.81 -11.33
CA MET A 398 -5.42 10.06 -12.56
C MET A 398 -6.29 10.54 -13.71
N VAL A 399 -7.52 10.05 -13.82
CA VAL A 399 -8.48 10.57 -14.79
C VAL A 399 -8.81 12.03 -14.48
N TYR A 400 -9.19 12.35 -13.24
CA TYR A 400 -9.59 13.71 -12.88
C TYR A 400 -8.44 14.72 -12.97
N PHE A 401 -7.34 14.49 -12.26
CA PHE A 401 -6.26 15.48 -12.10
C PHE A 401 -5.39 15.68 -13.36
N ASN A 402 -5.50 14.80 -14.37
CA ASN A 402 -4.83 14.97 -15.65
C ASN A 402 -5.78 15.47 -16.76
N SER A 403 -7.07 15.63 -16.46
CA SER A 403 -8.06 16.09 -17.43
C SER A 403 -8.17 17.62 -17.50
N ALA A 404 -8.81 18.10 -18.57
CA ALA A 404 -9.17 19.50 -18.72
C ALA A 404 -10.27 19.96 -17.74
N VAL A 405 -10.96 19.03 -17.05
CA VAL A 405 -12.03 19.36 -16.09
C VAL A 405 -11.54 19.52 -14.66
N ARG A 406 -10.25 19.28 -14.39
CA ARG A 406 -9.60 19.64 -13.12
C ARG A 406 -9.78 21.13 -12.85
N THR A 407 -9.96 21.53 -11.60
CA THR A 407 -9.97 22.94 -11.23
C THR A 407 -8.54 23.44 -10.98
N ALA A 408 -8.28 24.73 -11.21
CA ALA A 408 -6.97 25.30 -10.88
C ALA A 408 -6.68 25.28 -9.36
N ALA A 409 -7.73 25.33 -8.53
CA ALA A 409 -7.64 25.31 -7.07
C ALA A 409 -7.18 23.96 -6.49
N ASP A 410 -7.29 22.87 -7.27
CA ASP A 410 -6.84 21.54 -6.87
C ASP A 410 -5.32 21.48 -6.68
N LEU A 411 -4.57 22.00 -7.65
CA LEU A 411 -3.11 21.94 -7.70
C LEU A 411 -2.55 23.34 -7.97
N ASN A 412 -2.64 24.22 -6.97
CA ASN A 412 -2.26 25.63 -7.06
C ASN A 412 -0.83 25.83 -7.57
N GLY A 413 -0.65 26.61 -8.64
CA GLY A 413 0.67 26.83 -9.24
C GLY A 413 1.10 25.74 -10.24
N VAL A 414 0.33 24.66 -10.40
CA VAL A 414 0.56 23.64 -11.43
C VAL A 414 -0.27 23.97 -12.67
N PRO A 415 0.35 24.23 -13.84
CA PRO A 415 -0.37 24.51 -15.08
C PRO A 415 -1.39 23.43 -15.43
N MET A 416 -2.55 23.84 -15.97
CA MET A 416 -3.52 22.90 -16.55
C MET A 416 -2.87 22.12 -17.69
N GLY A 417 -3.20 20.82 -17.81
CA GLY A 417 -2.58 19.91 -18.78
C GLY A 417 -1.24 19.33 -18.34
N THR A 418 -0.73 19.68 -17.15
CA THR A 418 0.42 18.99 -16.55
C THR A 418 0.02 17.56 -16.19
N ALA A 419 0.80 16.58 -16.63
CA ALA A 419 0.67 15.20 -16.22
C ALA A 419 1.20 15.02 -14.79
N VAL A 420 0.33 14.62 -13.86
CA VAL A 420 0.60 14.46 -12.43
C VAL A 420 0.32 13.03 -11.97
N THR A 421 0.97 12.61 -10.89
CA THR A 421 0.71 11.33 -10.20
C THR A 421 0.20 11.58 -8.78
N ASN A 422 -0.28 10.54 -8.08
CA ASN A 422 -0.60 10.68 -6.65
C ASN A 422 0.65 11.01 -5.81
N ARG A 423 1.87 10.75 -6.31
CA ARG A 423 3.10 11.27 -5.69
C ARG A 423 3.20 12.79 -5.80
N THR A 424 2.92 13.34 -6.98
CA THR A 424 2.87 14.81 -7.18
C THR A 424 1.84 15.44 -6.24
N ILE A 425 0.64 14.86 -6.19
CA ILE A 425 -0.48 15.36 -5.37
C ILE A 425 -0.10 15.31 -3.89
N SER A 426 0.39 14.15 -3.42
CA SER A 426 0.86 13.98 -2.04
C SER A 426 1.92 15.02 -1.67
N PHE A 427 2.91 15.25 -2.53
CA PHE A 427 4.04 16.14 -2.25
C PHE A 427 3.63 17.57 -1.91
N GLY A 428 2.69 18.15 -2.66
CA GLY A 428 2.16 19.48 -2.37
C GLY A 428 1.03 19.50 -1.34
N ALA A 429 0.51 18.33 -0.94
CA ALA A 429 -0.56 18.20 0.06
C ALA A 429 -0.05 17.86 1.46
N GLN A 430 1.26 17.98 1.70
CA GLN A 430 1.88 17.77 3.01
C GLN A 430 1.71 19.01 3.92
N PRO A 431 1.73 18.83 5.26
CA PRO A 431 1.65 19.93 6.22
C PRO A 431 2.97 20.72 6.32
N PHE A 432 4.05 20.19 5.72
CA PHE A 432 5.33 20.86 5.53
C PHE A 432 5.68 20.90 4.05
N TYR A 433 6.26 22.01 3.60
CA TYR A 433 6.66 22.20 2.21
C TYR A 433 7.99 22.97 2.10
N PRO A 434 9.06 22.32 1.63
CA PRO A 434 9.11 20.94 1.12
C PRO A 434 8.79 19.89 2.20
N PRO A 435 8.20 18.74 1.83
CA PRO A 435 7.84 17.70 2.77
C PRO A 435 8.98 17.28 3.71
N GLY A 436 8.65 17.17 4.99
CA GLY A 436 9.57 16.70 6.02
C GLY A 436 10.51 17.76 6.58
N ILE A 437 10.46 19.02 6.15
CA ILE A 437 11.26 20.12 6.73
C ILE A 437 10.44 20.87 7.78
N ASP A 438 10.77 20.67 9.06
CA ASP A 438 10.06 21.29 10.18
C ASP A 438 10.13 22.83 10.12
N GLY A 439 9.06 23.47 10.58
CA GLY A 439 8.94 24.94 10.60
C GLY A 439 8.64 25.57 9.25
N SER A 440 8.55 24.78 8.17
CA SER A 440 8.04 25.25 6.89
C SER A 440 6.51 25.39 6.89
N SER A 441 5.98 26.17 5.95
CA SER A 441 4.52 26.27 5.75
C SER A 441 3.97 25.01 5.10
N ALA A 442 2.66 24.79 5.24
CA ALA A 442 1.96 23.74 4.51
C ALA A 442 2.09 23.89 2.99
N GLY A 443 2.01 22.76 2.29
CA GLY A 443 2.17 22.74 0.84
C GLY A 443 1.02 23.42 0.09
N PRO A 444 1.26 23.82 -1.16
CA PRO A 444 0.30 24.57 -1.97
C PRO A 444 -1.02 23.82 -2.24
N PHE A 445 -1.05 22.50 -2.03
CA PHE A 445 -2.22 21.63 -2.22
C PHE A 445 -2.78 21.13 -0.88
N PHE A 446 -2.34 21.66 0.27
CA PHE A 446 -2.86 21.21 1.56
C PHE A 446 -4.38 21.47 1.70
N ASN A 447 -4.91 22.47 1.00
CA ASN A 447 -6.35 22.69 0.83
C ASN A 447 -7.08 21.49 0.20
N LEU A 448 -6.43 20.75 -0.69
CA LEU A 448 -6.97 19.55 -1.32
C LEU A 448 -7.14 18.42 -0.29
N TYR A 449 -6.16 18.27 0.60
CA TYR A 449 -6.20 17.29 1.70
C TYR A 449 -7.35 17.57 2.66
N THR A 450 -7.49 18.82 3.11
CA THR A 450 -8.54 19.22 4.05
C THR A 450 -9.94 19.13 3.42
N MET A 451 -10.07 19.45 2.13
CA MET A 451 -11.32 19.32 1.40
C MET A 451 -11.73 17.87 1.21
N ASP A 452 -10.80 16.97 0.87
CA ASP A 452 -11.09 15.53 0.75
C ASP A 452 -11.51 14.91 2.09
N LEU A 453 -10.88 15.32 3.19
CA LEU A 453 -11.27 14.87 4.52
C LEU A 453 -12.71 15.28 4.85
N ALA A 454 -13.06 16.54 4.60
CA ALA A 454 -14.40 17.08 4.85
C ALA A 454 -15.47 16.50 3.92
N ASN A 455 -15.07 16.02 2.73
CA ASN A 455 -15.98 15.53 1.71
C ASN A 455 -15.54 14.13 1.20
N PRO A 456 -15.77 13.06 1.98
CA PRO A 456 -15.46 11.72 1.56
C PRO A 456 -16.10 11.36 0.21
N CYS A 457 -15.39 10.54 -0.57
CA CYS A 457 -15.87 10.07 -1.87
C CYS A 457 -16.15 11.19 -2.89
N THR A 458 -15.40 12.30 -2.81
CA THR A 458 -15.36 13.35 -3.84
C THR A 458 -14.10 13.22 -4.72
N GLN A 459 -13.85 14.17 -5.63
CA GLN A 459 -12.66 14.18 -6.48
C GLN A 459 -12.18 15.62 -6.62
N GLY A 460 -11.29 16.04 -5.72
CA GLY A 460 -10.86 17.43 -5.70
C GLY A 460 -12.03 18.40 -5.56
N PHE A 461 -11.86 19.62 -6.03
CA PHE A 461 -12.89 20.65 -6.07
C PHE A 461 -13.87 20.46 -7.25
N GLN A 462 -14.00 19.24 -7.79
CA GLN A 462 -14.94 18.95 -8.87
C GLN A 462 -16.38 19.25 -8.43
N SER A 463 -17.03 20.18 -9.12
CA SER A 463 -18.41 20.56 -8.86
C SER A 463 -19.41 19.45 -9.20
N GLY A 464 -20.64 19.61 -8.70
CA GLY A 464 -21.73 18.63 -8.87
C GLY A 464 -21.74 17.53 -7.82
N ALA A 465 -22.86 16.82 -7.71
CA ALA A 465 -23.06 15.78 -6.72
C ALA A 465 -21.96 14.71 -6.78
N ALA A 466 -21.78 13.98 -5.67
CA ALA A 466 -21.05 12.71 -5.72
C ALA A 466 -21.69 11.86 -6.82
N ASN A 467 -20.92 11.55 -7.88
CA ASN A 467 -21.34 10.59 -8.89
C ASN A 467 -20.68 9.25 -8.57
N SER A 468 -21.05 8.19 -9.28
CA SER A 468 -20.56 6.85 -8.97
C SER A 468 -19.07 6.62 -9.20
N ASN A 469 -18.39 7.59 -9.81
CA ASN A 469 -16.98 7.51 -10.20
C ASN A 469 -16.10 8.46 -9.38
N LYS A 470 -16.61 8.95 -8.24
CA LYS A 470 -15.83 9.66 -7.23
C LYS A 470 -15.57 8.74 -6.03
N SER A 471 -14.31 8.69 -5.56
CA SER A 471 -13.94 7.82 -4.42
C SER A 471 -12.91 8.43 -3.48
N GLY A 472 -12.72 9.75 -3.53
CA GLY A 472 -11.75 10.45 -2.71
C GLY A 472 -10.35 10.43 -3.32
N ILE A 473 -9.44 11.11 -2.64
CA ILE A 473 -8.06 11.30 -3.08
C ILE A 473 -7.13 10.43 -2.26
N VAL A 474 -6.22 9.76 -2.94
CA VAL A 474 -5.12 9.04 -2.31
C VAL A 474 -3.89 9.93 -2.24
N PHE A 475 -3.36 10.19 -1.05
CA PHE A 475 -2.21 11.07 -0.83
C PHE A 475 -0.88 10.33 -0.71
N PHE A 476 -0.70 9.26 -1.49
CA PHE A 476 0.56 8.53 -1.58
C PHE A 476 0.78 7.88 -2.97
N PRO A 477 2.03 7.59 -3.34
CA PRO A 477 2.46 7.18 -4.70
C PRO A 477 1.80 5.90 -5.23
N GLY A 478 1.94 5.60 -6.53
CA GLY A 478 1.40 4.38 -7.16
C GLY A 478 0.39 4.60 -8.27
N SER A 479 0.51 5.65 -9.07
CA SER A 479 -0.48 5.95 -10.10
C SER A 479 0.08 6.79 -11.24
N ALA A 480 -0.58 6.73 -12.40
CA ALA A 480 -0.27 7.57 -13.54
C ALA A 480 -1.48 7.72 -14.47
N GLY A 481 -1.59 8.87 -15.13
CA GLY A 481 -2.47 9.01 -16.30
C GLY A 481 -1.94 8.16 -17.46
N LEU A 482 -2.85 7.57 -18.24
CA LEU A 482 -2.54 6.80 -19.44
C LEU A 482 -2.74 7.69 -20.66
N PHE A 483 -1.72 7.83 -21.51
CA PHE A 483 -1.72 8.74 -22.64
C PHE A 483 -1.48 8.01 -23.96
N ARG A 484 -2.19 8.41 -25.02
CA ARG A 484 -1.98 7.93 -26.38
C ARG A 484 -1.93 9.13 -27.31
N ASN A 485 -0.85 9.26 -28.08
CA ASN A 485 -0.60 10.42 -28.95
C ASN A 485 -0.71 11.77 -28.20
N GLY A 486 -0.25 11.80 -26.94
CA GLY A 486 -0.30 13.00 -26.09
C GLY A 486 -1.67 13.33 -25.49
N ALA A 487 -2.72 12.59 -25.81
CA ALA A 487 -4.05 12.73 -25.20
C ALA A 487 -4.24 11.72 -24.07
N LEU A 488 -4.88 12.15 -22.97
CA LEU A 488 -5.29 11.26 -21.88
C LEU A 488 -6.35 10.28 -22.40
N VAL A 489 -6.17 8.99 -22.12
CA VAL A 489 -7.09 7.90 -22.50
C VAL A 489 -7.57 7.05 -21.33
N GLY A 490 -7.08 7.33 -20.11
CA GLY A 490 -7.51 6.64 -18.89
C GLY A 490 -6.58 6.92 -17.71
N GLY A 491 -6.80 6.21 -16.61
CA GLY A 491 -5.95 6.28 -15.42
C GLY A 491 -5.56 4.89 -14.91
N LEU A 492 -4.32 4.77 -14.43
CA LEU A 492 -3.78 3.58 -13.78
C LEU A 492 -3.55 3.87 -12.30
N GLY A 493 -3.98 2.94 -11.44
CA GLY A 493 -3.67 2.93 -10.02
C GLY A 493 -3.16 1.57 -9.58
N VAL A 494 -2.12 1.57 -8.74
CA VAL A 494 -1.46 0.39 -8.18
C VAL A 494 -1.34 0.58 -6.67
N SER A 495 -1.62 -0.46 -5.90
CA SER A 495 -1.38 -0.45 -4.45
C SER A 495 -1.07 -1.84 -3.91
N GLY A 496 -0.09 -1.95 -3.02
CA GLY A 496 0.16 -3.17 -2.26
C GLY A 496 1.36 -3.03 -1.31
N ASP A 497 2.44 -3.74 -1.62
CA ASP A 497 3.51 -4.02 -0.65
C ASP A 497 4.57 -2.91 -0.46
N GLY A 498 4.31 -1.67 -0.86
CA GLY A 498 5.19 -0.52 -0.60
C GLY A 498 5.04 0.58 -1.66
N VAL A 499 5.23 1.85 -1.28
CA VAL A 499 4.87 2.97 -2.17
C VAL A 499 5.88 3.24 -3.29
N ASP A 500 7.17 3.03 -3.05
CA ASP A 500 8.15 3.10 -4.13
C ASP A 500 7.98 1.88 -5.06
N GLN A 501 7.58 0.71 -4.53
CA GLN A 501 7.19 -0.45 -5.33
C GLN A 501 5.92 -0.17 -6.15
N ASP A 502 4.91 0.50 -5.58
CA ASP A 502 3.69 0.89 -6.28
C ASP A 502 4.03 1.73 -7.52
N ASP A 503 4.92 2.73 -7.37
CA ASP A 503 5.40 3.56 -8.49
C ASP A 503 6.17 2.75 -9.53
N TYR A 504 7.05 1.85 -9.11
CA TYR A 504 7.83 1.01 -10.03
C TYR A 504 6.92 0.09 -10.86
N VAL A 505 5.93 -0.53 -10.20
CA VAL A 505 4.90 -1.36 -10.84
C VAL A 505 4.01 -0.52 -11.76
N THR A 506 3.63 0.69 -11.33
CA THR A 506 2.86 1.64 -12.15
C THR A 506 3.62 1.97 -13.43
N SER A 507 4.91 2.30 -13.34
CA SER A 507 5.75 2.60 -14.50
C SER A 507 5.78 1.44 -15.50
N GLY A 508 5.84 0.20 -15.02
CA GLY A 508 5.74 -0.99 -15.88
C GLY A 508 4.38 -1.12 -16.56
N GLY A 509 3.29 -0.87 -15.82
CA GLY A 509 1.92 -0.87 -16.36
C GLY A 509 1.67 0.19 -17.43
N THR A 510 2.34 1.34 -17.35
CA THR A 510 2.19 2.43 -18.34
C THR A 510 2.89 2.19 -19.68
N ALA A 511 3.58 1.07 -19.89
CA ALA A 511 4.36 0.82 -21.11
C ALA A 511 3.49 0.97 -22.38
N GLY A 512 3.85 1.93 -23.24
CA GLY A 512 3.09 2.29 -24.46
C GLY A 512 1.94 3.29 -24.24
N PHE A 513 1.77 3.77 -23.01
CA PHE A 513 0.76 4.74 -22.57
C PHE A 513 1.35 5.88 -21.72
N GLU A 514 2.65 6.14 -21.83
CA GLU A 514 3.35 7.08 -20.97
C GLU A 514 2.95 8.54 -21.27
N ALA A 515 2.84 9.35 -20.23
CA ALA A 515 2.72 10.80 -20.40
C ALA A 515 3.94 11.36 -21.17
N PRO A 516 3.75 12.27 -22.14
CA PRO A 516 4.86 12.98 -22.78
C PRO A 516 5.75 13.67 -21.75
N ALA A 517 7.07 13.51 -21.86
CA ALA A 517 8.01 14.00 -20.84
C ALA A 517 7.92 15.52 -20.60
N ASN A 518 7.61 16.30 -21.64
CA ASN A 518 7.52 17.76 -21.57
C ASN A 518 6.28 18.28 -20.83
N ILE A 519 5.29 17.44 -20.54
CA ILE A 519 4.11 17.83 -19.76
C ILE A 519 4.11 17.27 -18.35
N ARG A 520 5.12 16.49 -17.94
CA ARG A 520 5.16 15.86 -16.62
C ARG A 520 5.39 16.87 -15.51
N ALA A 521 4.85 16.57 -14.33
CA ALA A 521 5.02 17.38 -13.13
C ALA A 521 6.49 17.61 -12.76
N ASP A 522 7.38 16.67 -13.10
CA ASP A 522 8.82 16.82 -12.89
C ASP A 522 9.48 17.88 -13.76
N GLN A 523 8.75 18.54 -14.66
CA GLN A 523 9.17 19.75 -15.38
C GLN A 523 8.82 21.04 -14.64
N ILE A 524 8.01 20.96 -13.58
CA ILE A 524 7.50 22.12 -12.83
C ILE A 524 8.35 22.37 -11.59
N MET A 525 8.73 23.62 -11.41
CA MET A 525 9.33 24.14 -10.17
C MET A 525 8.26 24.95 -9.43
N ASP A 526 7.98 24.59 -8.19
CA ASP A 526 7.09 25.32 -7.31
C ASP A 526 7.86 25.73 -6.04
N GLN A 527 7.83 27.03 -5.72
CA GLN A 527 8.56 27.63 -4.59
C GLN A 527 10.04 27.20 -4.49
N GLY A 528 10.70 27.02 -5.63
CA GLY A 528 12.12 26.62 -5.70
C GLY A 528 12.38 25.12 -5.58
N VAL A 529 11.34 24.28 -5.51
CA VAL A 529 11.45 22.81 -5.47
C VAL A 529 10.77 22.16 -6.67
N ARG A 530 11.39 21.09 -7.19
CA ARG A 530 10.85 20.34 -8.32
C ARG A 530 9.76 19.39 -7.84
N LEU A 531 8.60 19.42 -8.48
CA LEU A 531 7.54 18.46 -8.17
C LEU A 531 7.94 17.04 -8.59
N PRO A 532 7.65 16.01 -7.80
CA PRO A 532 7.98 14.64 -8.16
C PRO A 532 6.95 14.04 -9.12
N TYR A 533 7.38 13.09 -9.97
CA TYR A 533 6.50 12.30 -10.82
C TYR A 533 6.52 10.81 -10.41
N PHE A 534 7.68 10.15 -10.52
CA PHE A 534 7.92 8.81 -9.99
C PHE A 534 9.16 8.77 -9.09
N LYS A 535 9.18 7.82 -8.15
CA LYS A 535 10.38 7.42 -7.42
C LYS A 535 10.37 5.90 -7.25
N PHE A 536 11.49 5.27 -7.57
CA PHE A 536 11.62 3.82 -7.55
C PHE A 536 12.52 3.35 -6.40
N PRO A 537 12.37 2.09 -5.95
CA PRO A 537 13.29 1.50 -4.98
C PRO A 537 14.70 1.46 -5.58
N ARG A 538 15.72 1.66 -4.75
CA ARG A 538 17.13 1.61 -5.19
C ARG A 538 17.51 0.26 -5.80
N ASN A 539 17.01 -0.83 -5.22
CA ASN A 539 17.21 -2.20 -5.69
C ASN A 539 15.82 -2.85 -5.84
N PRO A 540 15.10 -2.62 -6.95
CA PRO A 540 13.70 -3.00 -7.04
C PRO A 540 13.50 -4.51 -7.10
N THR A 541 14.48 -5.30 -7.54
CA THR A 541 14.30 -6.74 -7.78
C THR A 541 15.01 -7.66 -6.78
N ASN A 542 15.91 -7.11 -5.95
CA ASN A 542 16.86 -7.86 -5.11
C ASN A 542 16.59 -7.65 -3.63
#